data_AF-A0A158DY18-F1
#
_entry.id   AF-A0A158DY18-F1
#
_cell.length_a   1.000
_cell.length_b   1.000
_cell.length_c   1.000
_cell.angle_alpha   90.00
_cell.angle_beta   90.00
_cell.angle_gamma   90.00
#
_symmetry.space_group_name_H-M   'P 1'
#
loop_
_entity.id
_entity.type
_entity.pdbx_description
1 polymer ?
#
loop_
_entity_poly.entity_id
_entity_poly.type
_entity_poly.pdbx_seq_one_letter_code
_entity_poly.pdbx_strand_id
1 'polypeptide(L)' 'MSKGEDARGPWNEGGDWKFVEDPQPAVDGGDGTATVSVSEQEVQTLQAMASRTASDPSAQPTTGADLGAGKATEV' A
#
# COMPACT_ATOMS: atom_id res chain seq x y z
N MET A 1 -10.20 4.28 1.70
CA MET A 1 -8.98 3.80 1.03
C MET A 1 -9.03 4.37 -0.39
N SER A 2 -7.90 4.79 -0.95
CA SER A 2 -7.89 5.34 -2.32
C SER A 2 -8.36 4.26 -3.30
N LYS A 3 -9.09 4.65 -4.36
CA LYS A 3 -9.43 3.72 -5.42
C LYS A 3 -8.19 3.45 -6.28
N GLY A 4 -7.81 2.17 -6.40
CA GLY A 4 -6.71 1.71 -7.26
C GLY A 4 -6.59 0.18 -7.26
N GLU A 5 -5.95 -0.38 -8.28
CA GLU A 5 -5.52 -1.79 -8.30
C GLU A 5 -4.37 -1.98 -7.29
N ASP A 6 -4.70 -1.99 -6.00
CA ASP A 6 -3.72 -2.11 -4.93
C ASP A 6 -3.03 -3.47 -5.01
N ALA A 7 -1.72 -3.44 -5.24
CA ALA A 7 -0.90 -4.65 -5.22
C ALA A 7 -1.01 -5.33 -3.85
N ARG A 8 -1.16 -6.65 -3.86
CA ARG A 8 -1.25 -7.47 -2.65
C ARG A 8 0.12 -8.02 -2.27
N GLY A 9 0.43 -8.00 -0.99
CA GLY A 9 1.70 -8.47 -0.43
C GLY A 9 1.63 -8.65 1.10
N PRO A 10 2.73 -9.05 1.74
CA PRO A 10 2.76 -9.38 3.17
C PRO A 10 2.37 -8.22 4.10
N TRP A 11 2.43 -6.98 3.64
CA TRP A 11 2.09 -5.78 4.42
C TRP A 11 0.59 -5.40 4.39
N ASN A 12 -0.22 -5.97 3.49
CA ASN A 12 -1.66 -5.65 3.38
C ASN A 12 -2.57 -6.89 3.19
N GLU A 13 -2.02 -8.09 3.28
CA GLU A 13 -2.72 -9.36 3.19
C GLU A 13 -2.18 -10.33 4.26
N GLY A 14 -3.07 -11.07 4.94
CA GLY A 14 -2.68 -11.97 6.02
C GLY A 14 -3.87 -12.65 6.69
N GLY A 15 -3.60 -13.67 7.51
CA GLY A 15 -4.63 -14.44 8.21
C GLY A 15 -5.20 -13.76 9.46
N ASP A 16 -4.44 -12.85 10.07
CA ASP A 16 -4.81 -12.19 11.32
C ASP A 16 -5.69 -10.93 11.12
N TRP A 17 -5.92 -10.50 9.88
CA TRP A 17 -6.80 -9.38 9.54
C TRP A 17 -7.53 -9.62 8.21
N LYS A 18 -8.62 -8.87 7.99
CA LYS A 18 -9.40 -8.94 6.75
C LYS A 18 -9.18 -7.68 5.93
N PHE A 19 -8.73 -7.86 4.68
CA PHE A 19 -8.74 -6.78 3.70
C PHE A 19 -10.18 -6.43 3.29
N VAL A 20 -10.47 -5.13 3.17
CA VAL A 20 -11.79 -4.63 2.74
C VAL A 20 -11.66 -4.10 1.31
N GLU A 21 -12.17 -4.88 0.36
CA GLU A 21 -12.05 -4.61 -1.08
C GLU A 21 -12.96 -3.46 -1.54
N ASP A 22 -14.13 -3.29 -0.90
CA ASP A 22 -15.07 -2.21 -1.20
C ASP A 22 -15.20 -1.26 0.01
N PRO A 23 -14.28 -0.30 0.17
CA PRO A 23 -14.31 0.66 1.26
C PRO A 23 -15.46 1.67 1.09
N GLN A 24 -15.83 2.33 2.18
CA GLN A 24 -16.79 3.44 2.10
C GLN A 24 -16.31 4.53 1.12
N PRO A 25 -17.22 5.18 0.38
CA PRO A 25 -16.89 6.23 -0.58
C PRO A 25 -16.08 7.37 0.03
N ALA A 26 -15.37 8.12 -0.81
CA ALA A 26 -14.63 9.28 -0.36
C ALA A 26 -15.56 10.32 0.28
N VAL A 27 -15.13 10.87 1.42
CA VAL A 27 -15.94 11.81 2.23
C VAL A 27 -16.21 13.14 1.54
N ASP A 28 -15.44 13.45 0.49
CA ASP A 28 -15.56 14.64 -0.35
C ASP A 28 -16.51 14.46 -1.55
N GLY A 29 -17.11 13.28 -1.70
CA GLY A 29 -18.00 12.95 -2.82
C GLY A 29 -17.27 12.68 -4.13
N GLY A 30 -15.93 12.64 -4.13
CA GLY A 30 -15.11 12.23 -5.27
C GLY A 30 -15.03 10.71 -5.42
N ASP A 31 -14.32 10.26 -6.46
CA ASP A 31 -14.05 8.84 -6.69
C ASP A 31 -12.95 8.27 -5.77
N GLY A 32 -12.28 9.13 -4.99
CA GLY A 32 -11.19 8.77 -4.09
C GLY A 32 -9.83 8.63 -4.77
N THR A 33 -9.70 9.03 -6.04
CA THR A 33 -8.44 9.03 -6.78
C THR A 33 -7.63 10.29 -6.45
N ALA A 34 -6.48 10.14 -5.81
CA ALA A 34 -5.57 11.26 -5.59
C ALA A 34 -4.87 11.65 -6.90
N THR A 35 -4.87 12.94 -7.23
CA THR A 35 -4.18 13.48 -8.41
C THR A 35 -3.38 14.73 -8.05
N VAL A 36 -2.26 14.95 -8.77
CA VAL A 36 -1.39 16.12 -8.60
C VAL A 36 -0.76 16.49 -9.94
N SER A 37 -0.52 17.79 -10.18
CA SER A 37 0.21 18.26 -11.35
C SER A 37 1.72 18.18 -11.12
N VAL A 38 2.45 17.60 -12.07
CA VAL A 38 3.91 17.46 -12.05
C VAL A 38 4.51 17.84 -13.40
N SER A 39 5.74 18.35 -13.41
CA SER A 39 6.52 18.62 -14.61
C SER A 39 7.09 17.35 -15.24
N GLU A 40 7.52 17.41 -16.50
CA GLU A 40 8.13 16.27 -17.19
C GLU A 40 9.41 15.76 -16.51
N GLN A 41 10.21 16.67 -15.92
CA GLN A 41 11.42 16.29 -15.18
C GLN A 41 11.07 15.55 -13.88
N GLU A 42 10.00 15.97 -13.20
CA GLU A 42 9.51 15.29 -12.00
C GLU A 42 8.93 13.91 -12.34
N VAL A 43 8.25 13.75 -13.48
CA VAL A 43 7.77 12.42 -13.94
C VAL A 43 8.91 11.43 -14.07
N GLN A 44 10.03 11.81 -14.69
CA GLN A 44 11.20 10.94 -14.82
C GLN A 44 11.78 10.57 -13.44
N THR A 45 11.86 11.55 -12.54
CA THR A 45 12.32 11.32 -11.17
C THR A 45 11.39 10.37 -10.43
N LEU A 46 10.07 10.55 -10.55
CA LEU A 46 9.06 9.69 -9.92
C LEU A 46 9.15 8.25 -10.44
N GLN A 47 9.33 8.04 -11.74
CA GLN A 47 9.48 6.70 -12.33
C GLN A 47 10.75 5.99 -11.83
N ALA A 48 11.88 6.71 -11.74
CA ALA A 48 13.12 6.17 -11.20
C ALA A 48 12.98 5.81 -9.72
N MET A 49 12.32 6.68 -8.93
CA MET A 49 12.02 6.42 -7.52
C MET A 49 11.12 5.20 -7.36
N ALA A 50 10.01 5.13 -8.11
CA ALA A 50 9.08 4.02 -8.07
C ALA A 50 9.75 2.68 -8.40
N SER A 51 10.63 2.66 -9.41
CA SER A 51 11.39 1.46 -9.77
C SER A 51 12.36 1.05 -8.65
N ARG A 52 13.05 2.02 -8.03
CA ARG A 52 14.01 1.76 -6.95
C ARG A 52 13.35 1.27 -5.67
N THR A 53 12.13 1.74 -5.38
CA THR A 53 11.38 1.42 -4.16
C THR A 53 10.26 0.42 -4.40
N ALA A 54 10.26 -0.27 -5.55
CA ALA A 54 9.27 -1.28 -5.85
C ALA A 54 9.34 -2.40 -4.79
N SER A 55 8.22 -2.69 -4.16
CA SER A 55 8.13 -3.78 -3.20
C SER A 55 8.26 -5.13 -3.92
N ASP A 56 8.87 -6.11 -3.25
CA ASP A 56 8.76 -7.53 -3.63
C ASP A 56 7.52 -8.13 -2.96
N PRO A 57 6.43 -8.39 -3.70
CA PRO A 57 5.19 -8.91 -3.11
C PRO A 57 5.30 -10.39 -2.71
N SER A 58 6.31 -11.10 -3.21
CA SER A 58 6.53 -12.53 -2.92
C SER A 58 7.40 -12.79 -1.69
N ALA A 59 8.07 -11.76 -1.20
CA ALA A 59 8.87 -11.83 0.01
C ALA A 59 7.97 -12.08 1.24
N GLN A 60 8.52 -12.77 2.25
CA GLN A 60 7.84 -13.02 3.53
C GLN A 60 8.69 -12.52 4.72
N PRO A 61 9.04 -11.21 4.78
CA PRO A 61 9.70 -10.64 5.94
C PRO A 61 8.70 -10.42 7.08
N THR A 62 9.18 -10.38 8.32
CA THR A 62 8.40 -9.80 9.42
C THR A 62 8.06 -8.34 9.09
N THR A 63 6.77 -8.03 9.03
CA THR A 63 6.26 -6.70 8.68
C THR A 63 5.95 -5.87 9.93
N GLY A 64 5.78 -4.56 9.75
CA GLY A 64 5.30 -3.70 10.83
C GLY A 64 3.90 -4.07 11.32
N ALA A 65 3.08 -4.66 10.45
CA ALA A 65 1.75 -5.13 10.81
C ALA A 65 1.83 -6.37 11.72
N ASP A 66 2.79 -7.28 11.48
CA ASP A 66 3.07 -8.41 12.37
C ASP A 66 3.55 -7.95 13.75
N LEU A 67 4.45 -6.96 13.79
CA LEU A 67 4.92 -6.37 15.05
C LEU A 67 3.80 -5.67 15.84
N GLY A 68 2.87 -5.03 15.12
CA GLY A 68 1.72 -4.33 15.71
C GLY A 68 0.57 -5.24 16.15
N ALA A 69 0.51 -6.48 15.65
CA ALA A 69 -0.53 -7.45 15.97
C ALA A 69 -0.44 -8.01 17.41
N GLY A 70 0.57 -7.60 18.20
CA GLY A 70 0.71 -7.99 19.60
C GLY A 70 1.19 -9.43 19.82
N LYS A 71 1.44 -10.20 18.75
CA LYS A 71 2.07 -11.53 18.78
C LYS A 71 3.53 -11.44 18.30
N ALA A 72 4.34 -10.64 18.98
CA ALA A 72 5.79 -10.61 18.77
C ALA A 72 6.52 -11.03 20.05
N THR A 73 6.22 -12.23 20.56
CA THR A 73 7.08 -12.94 21.51
C THR A 73 6.67 -14.41 21.57
N GLU A 74 7.18 -15.21 20.65
CA GLU A 74 7.63 -16.55 21.05
C GLU A 74 9.16 -16.55 20.88
N VAL A 75 9.82 -16.83 22.00
CA VAL A 75 11.26 -16.97 22.18
C VAL A 75 11.76 -18.29 21.59
#